data_AF-A0A2N0U4I7-F1
#
_entry.id   AF-A0A2N0U4I7-F1
#
_cell.length_a   1.000
_cell.length_b   1.000
_cell.length_c   1.000
_cell.angle_alpha   90.00
_cell.angle_beta   90.00
_cell.angle_gamma   90.00
#
_symmetry.space_group_name_H-M   'P 1'
#
loop_
_entity.id
_entity.type
_entity.pdbx_description
1 polymer ?
#
loop_
_entity_poly.entity_id
_entity_poly.type
_entity_poly.pdbx_seq_one_letter_code
_entity_poly.pdbx_strand_id
1 'polypeptide(L)'
;MKKKSKLFLSFIVILIVLAIAIIGGNMFIESKMETALEENLKKAEFKYEDLNASLLGRSVSISNPVYKKNGMQINAEEIKLDGIDIFEYLSNNNIEIRTLKLTKPEVAIYTEAEKEKDTSEGENSTEIDLLIKSVEVVDGDFKMAKSDSVKEQLLVNIPSLNLKDVSVDQKSLKNGLPFNYKDLQMTSDSLFFNLNDLHDMYVEKMEMKGSSLVFSNIKMKPLYDKQEFQKHIPYEKDRFDLSLGELTLQSFNWSFKNDSLSIESENTEITNGDIKIYRDKQVKDDPRQKPMYSKMIRELPFKLKVDTLKVDNLAIQYEELVKPKRGPGKVTFKNLNASIYNISNVNMDAEDFPRTDIDVQTQFMGEASLNVNWNFDISNKADVFSISGQMDKISSEGINQFMEPALNVKAEGGIRDMRFNFTGNNQNSSGDMKLVYKDFKVEVLQSDGEEENKLFSAIANLFINNDATSAEKEQKDIQTERTQNKSFWNYLWKNVRNGALKSFL
;
A
#
# COMPACT_ATOMS: atom_id res chain seq x y z
N MET A 1 5.17 -23.59 16.96
CA MET A 1 4.60 -22.24 17.20
C MET A 1 5.48 -21.21 16.51
N LYS A 2 4.91 -20.35 15.66
CA LYS A 2 5.67 -19.35 14.91
C LYS A 2 6.18 -18.25 15.86
N LYS A 3 7.28 -17.58 15.49
CA LYS A 3 8.01 -16.58 16.30
C LYS A 3 7.10 -15.54 16.96
N LYS A 4 6.03 -15.11 16.26
CA LYS A 4 5.05 -14.12 16.73
C LYS A 4 4.02 -14.66 17.73
N SER A 5 3.59 -15.92 17.61
CA SER A 5 2.59 -16.50 18.52
C SER A 5 3.16 -16.81 19.90
N LYS A 6 4.47 -17.09 19.99
CA LYS A 6 5.18 -17.25 21.27
C LYS A 6 5.27 -15.94 22.08
N LEU A 7 5.41 -14.79 21.42
CA LEU A 7 5.54 -13.48 22.08
C LEU A 7 4.24 -13.06 22.78
N PHE A 8 3.12 -13.18 22.07
CA PHE A 8 1.80 -12.86 22.60
C PHE A 8 1.37 -13.84 23.69
N LEU A 9 1.77 -15.12 23.56
CA LEU A 9 1.50 -16.13 24.59
C LEU A 9 2.04 -15.71 25.95
N SER A 10 3.27 -15.18 26.03
CA SER A 10 3.84 -14.72 27.31
C SER A 10 3.01 -13.62 27.96
N PHE A 11 2.51 -12.65 27.18
CA PHE A 11 1.64 -11.58 27.71
C PHE A 11 0.29 -12.12 28.17
N ILE A 12 -0.33 -13.04 27.43
CA ILE A 12 -1.57 -13.70 27.87
C ILE A 12 -1.34 -14.51 29.15
N VAL A 13 -0.24 -15.26 29.23
CA VAL A 13 0.09 -16.05 30.42
C VAL A 13 0.20 -15.15 31.64
N ILE A 14 0.77 -13.94 31.49
CA ILE A 14 0.78 -12.92 32.55
C ILE A 14 -0.66 -12.52 32.92
N LEU A 15 -1.52 -12.19 31.97
CA LEU A 15 -2.92 -11.84 32.26
C LEU A 15 -3.67 -12.96 32.99
N ILE A 16 -3.44 -14.21 32.59
CA ILE A 16 -4.02 -15.41 33.22
C ILE A 16 -3.51 -15.56 34.66
N VAL A 17 -2.20 -15.40 34.86
CA VAL A 17 -1.59 -15.41 36.18
C VAL A 17 -2.21 -14.35 37.08
N LEU A 18 -2.41 -13.14 36.57
CA LEU A 18 -3.03 -12.04 37.32
C LEU A 18 -4.46 -12.40 37.75
N ALA A 19 -5.25 -12.97 36.83
CA ALA A 19 -6.61 -13.40 37.12
C ALA A 19 -6.66 -14.57 38.12
N ILE A 20 -5.84 -15.62 37.92
CA ILE A 20 -5.81 -16.81 38.79
C ILE A 20 -5.37 -16.45 40.20
N ALA A 21 -4.41 -15.53 40.37
CA ALA A 21 -3.96 -15.14 41.69
C ALA A 21 -5.04 -14.36 42.47
N ILE A 22 -5.88 -13.55 41.81
CA ILE A 22 -7.10 -12.99 42.42
C ILE A 22 -8.06 -14.10 42.85
N ILE A 23 -8.27 -15.10 42.00
CA ILE A 23 -9.19 -16.20 42.29
C ILE A 23 -8.69 -17.06 43.46
N GLY A 24 -7.41 -17.43 43.50
CA GLY A 24 -6.80 -18.17 44.60
C GLY A 24 -6.66 -17.34 45.88
N GLY A 25 -6.48 -16.02 45.73
CA GLY A 25 -6.52 -15.04 46.80
C GLY A 25 -7.88 -14.98 47.50
N ASN A 26 -8.98 -15.27 46.79
CA ASN A 26 -10.32 -15.30 47.38
C ASN A 26 -10.50 -16.41 48.46
N MET A 27 -9.52 -17.31 48.61
CA MET A 27 -9.46 -18.29 49.71
C MET A 27 -8.64 -17.82 50.93
N PHE A 28 -7.93 -16.68 50.86
CA PHE A 28 -7.02 -16.17 51.91
C PHE A 28 -6.84 -14.61 51.91
N ILE A 29 -6.01 -14.09 52.82
CA ILE A 29 -5.76 -12.64 53.07
C ILE A 29 -5.07 -11.95 51.86
N GLU A 30 -5.42 -10.68 51.55
CA GLU A 30 -4.90 -9.86 50.44
C GLU A 30 -3.37 -9.90 50.27
N SER A 31 -2.61 -9.92 51.37
CA SER A 31 -1.13 -9.99 51.33
C SER A 31 -0.58 -11.26 50.67
N LYS A 32 -1.31 -12.38 50.74
CA LYS A 32 -0.91 -13.64 50.08
C LYS A 32 -1.18 -13.61 48.57
N MET A 33 -2.21 -12.87 48.15
CA MET A 33 -2.51 -12.65 46.73
C MET A 33 -1.42 -11.80 46.08
N GLU A 34 -1.05 -10.67 46.69
CA GLU A 34 0.07 -9.84 46.21
C GLU A 34 1.34 -10.67 46.08
N THR A 35 1.72 -11.43 47.12
CA THR A 35 2.90 -12.31 47.07
C THR A 35 2.85 -13.30 45.89
N ALA A 36 1.70 -13.94 45.64
CA ALA A 36 1.54 -14.88 44.52
C ALA A 36 1.61 -14.18 43.15
N LEU A 37 1.06 -12.96 43.04
CA LEU A 37 1.17 -12.11 41.86
C LEU A 37 2.64 -11.74 41.61
N GLU A 38 3.35 -11.29 42.65
CA GLU A 38 4.76 -10.93 42.54
C GLU A 38 5.63 -12.10 42.08
N GLU A 39 5.44 -13.30 42.65
CA GLU A 39 6.21 -14.49 42.28
C GLU A 39 6.02 -14.87 40.81
N ASN A 40 4.80 -14.84 40.31
CA ASN A 40 4.52 -15.22 38.94
C ASN A 40 4.93 -14.13 37.93
N LEU A 41 4.81 -12.84 38.28
CA LEU A 41 5.33 -11.74 37.47
C LEU A 41 6.85 -11.78 37.37
N LYS A 42 7.54 -12.12 38.47
CA LYS A 42 9.00 -12.37 38.46
C LYS A 42 9.37 -13.52 37.53
N LYS A 43 8.63 -14.64 37.54
CA LYS A 43 8.84 -15.78 36.61
C LYS A 43 8.64 -15.39 35.15
N ALA A 44 7.74 -14.43 34.89
CA ALA A 44 7.48 -13.92 33.55
C ALA A 44 8.44 -12.81 33.10
N GLU A 45 9.48 -12.50 33.90
CA GLU A 45 10.45 -11.42 33.65
C GLU A 45 9.80 -10.04 33.50
N PHE A 46 8.64 -9.84 34.14
CA PHE A 46 7.87 -8.61 34.10
C PHE A 46 8.32 -7.69 35.25
N LYS A 47 8.74 -6.47 34.92
CA LYS A 47 9.10 -5.45 35.92
C LYS A 47 7.92 -4.48 36.07
N TYR A 48 7.74 -3.92 37.26
CA TYR A 48 6.71 -2.94 37.57
C TYR A 48 7.13 -2.13 38.80
N GLU A 49 6.49 -0.98 39.01
CA GLU A 49 6.73 -0.12 40.17
C GLU A 49 5.81 -0.52 41.33
N ASP A 50 4.51 -0.51 41.09
CA ASP A 50 3.49 -0.83 42.08
C ASP A 50 2.48 -1.82 41.53
N LEU A 51 2.00 -2.70 42.41
CA LEU A 51 0.90 -3.63 42.14
C LEU A 51 -0.18 -3.40 43.19
N ASN A 52 -1.41 -3.17 42.73
CA ASN A 52 -2.58 -3.05 43.60
C ASN A 52 -3.64 -4.05 43.15
N ALA A 53 -4.07 -4.91 44.05
CA ALA A 53 -5.10 -5.89 43.76
C ALA A 53 -6.21 -5.81 44.83
N SER A 54 -7.46 -5.83 44.37
CA SER A 54 -8.64 -5.80 45.25
C SER A 54 -9.48 -7.05 45.02
N LEU A 55 -9.63 -7.87 46.07
CA LEU A 55 -10.46 -9.06 46.03
C LEU A 55 -11.95 -8.72 45.92
N LEU A 56 -12.42 -7.79 46.76
CA LEU A 56 -13.82 -7.31 46.72
C LEU A 56 -14.12 -6.56 45.42
N GLY A 57 -13.18 -5.73 44.95
CA GLY A 57 -13.29 -5.01 43.69
C GLY A 57 -13.11 -5.89 42.44
N ARG A 58 -12.57 -7.11 42.59
CA ARG A 58 -12.26 -8.06 41.51
C ARG A 58 -11.40 -7.42 40.43
N SER A 59 -10.39 -6.68 40.85
CA SER A 59 -9.57 -5.84 39.97
C SER A 59 -8.09 -5.91 40.33
N VAL A 60 -7.23 -5.83 39.32
CA VAL A 60 -5.76 -5.66 39.46
C VAL A 60 -5.36 -4.40 38.71
N SER A 61 -4.48 -3.59 39.27
CA SER A 61 -3.75 -2.54 38.54
C SER A 61 -2.25 -2.69 38.76
N ILE A 62 -1.47 -2.48 37.70
CA ILE A 62 -0.01 -2.50 37.70
C ILE A 62 0.46 -1.16 37.14
N SER A 63 1.30 -0.46 37.90
CA SER A 63 1.89 0.82 37.52
C SER A 63 3.27 0.63 36.90
N ASN A 64 3.53 1.38 35.83
CA ASN A 64 4.77 1.38 35.06
C ASN A 64 5.30 -0.03 34.69
N PRO A 65 4.44 -0.93 34.15
CA PRO A 65 4.87 -2.24 33.72
C PRO A 65 5.89 -2.16 32.58
N VAL A 66 6.94 -2.98 32.67
CA VAL A 66 7.96 -3.17 31.63
C VAL A 66 8.14 -4.65 31.36
N TYR A 67 7.85 -5.05 30.12
CA TYR A 67 8.09 -6.38 29.60
C TYR A 67 9.07 -6.31 28.43
N LYS A 68 10.12 -7.14 28.47
CA LYS A 68 11.09 -7.23 27.37
C LYS A 68 11.50 -8.67 27.16
N LYS A 69 11.14 -9.25 26.02
CA LYS A 69 11.51 -10.63 25.67
C LYS A 69 11.47 -10.85 24.17
N ASN A 70 12.43 -11.60 23.63
CA ASN A 70 12.44 -12.11 22.26
C ASN A 70 12.17 -11.03 21.16
N GLY A 71 12.70 -9.82 21.36
CA GLY A 71 12.54 -8.69 20.44
C GLY A 71 11.23 -7.90 20.60
N MET A 72 10.37 -8.25 21.54
CA MET A 72 9.22 -7.43 21.93
C MET A 72 9.55 -6.65 23.20
N GLN A 73 9.19 -5.37 23.21
CA GLN A 73 9.19 -4.54 24.39
C GLN A 73 7.80 -3.91 24.55
N ILE A 74 7.26 -3.97 25.76
CA ILE A 74 6.00 -3.33 26.12
C ILE A 74 6.29 -2.52 27.39
N ASN A 75 6.06 -1.22 27.32
CA ASN A 75 5.96 -0.36 28.49
C ASN A 75 4.52 0.16 28.58
N ALA A 76 4.03 0.54 29.74
CA ALA A 76 2.80 1.33 29.87
C ALA A 76 2.86 2.18 31.14
N GLU A 77 1.99 3.19 31.26
CA GLU A 77 1.80 3.91 32.54
C GLU A 77 0.99 3.05 33.52
N GLU A 78 -0.06 2.39 33.02
CA GLU A 78 -0.92 1.52 33.81
C GLU A 78 -1.47 0.36 32.96
N ILE A 79 -1.51 -0.84 33.54
CA ILE A 79 -2.34 -1.96 33.06
C ILE A 79 -3.35 -2.27 34.15
N LYS A 80 -4.64 -2.20 33.80
CA LYS A 80 -5.75 -2.45 34.72
C LYS A 80 -6.67 -3.56 34.21
N LEU A 81 -6.92 -4.53 35.07
CA LEU A 81 -7.93 -5.56 34.90
C LEU A 81 -9.09 -5.27 35.86
N ASP A 82 -10.32 -5.32 35.37
CA ASP A 82 -11.52 -5.02 36.15
C ASP A 82 -12.64 -6.03 35.84
N GLY A 83 -13.37 -6.42 36.88
CA GLY A 83 -14.46 -7.39 36.81
C GLY A 83 -14.01 -8.79 36.42
N ILE A 84 -13.01 -9.34 37.10
CA ILE A 84 -12.61 -10.76 36.97
C ILE A 84 -13.74 -11.65 37.51
N ASP A 85 -14.26 -12.57 36.70
CA ASP A 85 -15.33 -13.47 37.10
C ASP A 85 -14.80 -14.73 37.80
N ILE A 86 -14.89 -14.69 39.13
CA ILE A 86 -14.44 -15.79 40.00
C ILE A 86 -15.39 -16.99 39.90
N PHE A 87 -16.69 -16.76 39.74
CA PHE A 87 -17.67 -17.86 39.70
C PHE A 87 -17.57 -18.65 38.41
N GLU A 88 -17.33 -17.96 37.29
CA GLU A 88 -17.10 -18.59 35.99
C GLU A 88 -15.87 -19.51 36.03
N TYR A 89 -14.77 -19.05 36.65
CA TYR A 89 -13.59 -19.89 36.83
C TYR A 89 -13.85 -21.09 37.74
N LEU A 90 -14.51 -20.91 38.89
CA LEU A 90 -14.75 -22.01 39.84
C LEU A 90 -15.73 -23.06 39.29
N SER A 91 -16.68 -22.66 38.43
CA SER A 91 -17.71 -23.55 37.90
C SER A 91 -17.28 -24.23 36.60
N ASN A 92 -16.63 -23.47 35.71
CA ASN A 92 -16.37 -23.89 34.33
C ASN A 92 -14.87 -23.94 33.98
N ASN A 93 -13.98 -23.51 34.89
CA ASN A 93 -12.54 -23.39 34.66
C ASN A 93 -12.17 -22.39 33.53
N ASN A 94 -13.08 -21.45 33.24
CA ASN A 94 -12.90 -20.40 32.25
C ASN A 94 -12.48 -19.09 32.93
N ILE A 95 -11.59 -18.32 32.30
CA ILE A 95 -11.22 -17.00 32.81
C ILE A 95 -12.00 -15.95 32.03
N GLU A 96 -12.95 -15.30 32.70
CA GLU A 96 -13.68 -14.17 32.13
C GLU A 96 -13.29 -12.86 32.84
N ILE A 97 -12.98 -11.82 32.04
CA ILE A 97 -12.61 -10.49 32.53
C ILE A 97 -13.51 -9.47 31.83
N ARG A 98 -14.13 -8.56 32.59
CA ARG A 98 -14.98 -7.52 32.00
C ARG A 98 -14.17 -6.51 31.19
N THR A 99 -13.10 -5.96 31.78
CA THR A 99 -12.30 -4.91 31.11
C THR A 99 -10.81 -5.13 31.35
N LEU A 100 -10.02 -5.05 30.28
CA LEU A 100 -8.58 -4.83 30.29
C LEU A 100 -8.32 -3.44 29.72
N LYS A 101 -7.73 -2.55 30.52
CA LYS A 101 -7.35 -1.21 30.10
C LYS A 101 -5.83 -1.04 30.14
N LEU A 102 -5.26 -0.53 29.06
CA LEU A 102 -3.85 -0.13 28.96
C LEU A 102 -3.78 1.38 28.77
N THR A 103 -3.12 2.08 29.68
CA THR A 103 -2.91 3.53 29.62
C THR A 103 -1.49 3.82 29.17
N LYS A 104 -1.35 4.59 28.09
CA LYS A 104 -0.09 4.91 27.41
C LYS A 104 0.84 3.72 27.13
N PRO A 105 0.34 2.63 26.52
CA PRO A 105 1.22 1.52 26.19
C PRO A 105 2.18 1.90 25.06
N GLU A 106 3.47 1.71 25.27
CA GLU A 106 4.50 1.78 24.25
C GLU A 106 4.90 0.36 23.84
N VAL A 107 4.58 -0.04 22.62
CA VAL A 107 4.86 -1.38 22.10
C VAL A 107 5.92 -1.31 21.00
N ALA A 108 7.07 -1.92 21.21
CA ALA A 108 8.13 -2.04 20.20
C ALA A 108 8.36 -3.50 19.79
N ILE A 109 8.40 -3.76 18.49
CA ILE A 109 8.72 -5.08 17.90
C ILE A 109 9.95 -4.98 17.01
N TYR A 110 10.99 -5.74 17.37
CA TYR A 110 12.25 -5.87 16.63
C TYR A 110 12.33 -7.24 15.95
N THR A 111 12.29 -7.27 14.61
CA THR A 111 12.16 -8.54 13.88
C THR A 111 13.45 -9.37 13.85
N GLU A 112 14.62 -8.74 13.97
CA GLU A 112 15.96 -9.35 13.87
C GLU A 112 16.67 -9.51 15.23
N ALA A 113 15.98 -9.25 16.35
CA ALA A 113 16.58 -9.44 17.68
C ALA A 113 17.14 -10.87 17.87
N GLU A 114 18.35 -10.95 18.45
CA GLU A 114 18.98 -12.22 18.84
C GLU A 114 18.10 -12.95 19.85
N LYS A 115 18.04 -14.28 19.69
CA LYS A 115 17.12 -15.13 20.45
C LYS A 115 17.82 -15.63 21.69
N GLU A 116 17.14 -15.53 22.83
CA GLU A 116 17.49 -16.38 23.97
C GLU A 116 16.99 -17.80 23.69
N LYS A 117 17.79 -18.81 24.08
CA LYS A 117 17.33 -20.20 24.06
C LYS A 117 16.29 -20.36 25.17
N ASP A 118 15.03 -20.55 24.82
CA ASP A 118 14.00 -21.03 25.75
C ASP A 118 14.48 -22.37 26.34
N THR A 119 14.80 -22.39 27.63
CA THR A 119 15.10 -23.60 28.41
C THR A 119 13.84 -24.21 29.05
N SER A 120 12.65 -23.67 28.78
CA SER A 120 11.40 -24.29 29.21
C SER A 120 11.06 -25.49 28.32
N GLU A 121 11.61 -26.65 28.67
CA GLU A 121 11.08 -27.95 28.27
C GLU A 121 9.61 -28.05 28.69
N GLY A 122 8.80 -28.70 27.85
CA GLY A 122 7.35 -28.74 27.95
C GLY A 122 6.83 -29.20 29.31
N GLU A 123 6.26 -28.26 30.05
CA GLU A 123 5.21 -28.57 31.00
C GLU A 123 3.86 -28.44 30.28
N ASN A 124 2.98 -29.41 30.54
CA ASN A 124 1.66 -29.57 29.92
C ASN A 124 0.97 -28.22 29.68
N SER A 125 0.68 -27.90 28.42
CA SER A 125 -0.07 -26.69 28.07
C SER A 125 -1.42 -26.77 28.77
N THR A 126 -1.61 -25.97 29.81
CA THR A 126 -2.89 -25.77 30.47
C THR A 126 -3.91 -25.43 29.38
N GLU A 127 -5.10 -26.02 29.44
CA GLU A 127 -6.19 -25.63 28.55
C GLU A 127 -6.55 -24.19 28.91
N ILE A 128 -6.16 -23.25 28.05
CA ILE A 128 -6.38 -21.82 28.24
C ILE A 128 -7.68 -21.48 27.50
N ASP A 129 -8.70 -21.06 28.25
CA ASP A 129 -9.89 -20.40 27.73
C ASP A 129 -10.05 -19.07 28.46
N LEU A 130 -9.68 -17.99 27.77
CA LEU A 130 -9.70 -16.62 28.27
C LEU A 130 -10.65 -15.79 27.42
N LEU A 131 -11.59 -15.11 28.08
CA LEU A 131 -12.50 -14.14 27.47
C LEU A 131 -12.37 -12.79 28.15
N ILE A 132 -12.09 -11.75 27.36
CA ILE A 132 -12.08 -10.36 27.83
C ILE A 132 -13.18 -9.60 27.08
N LYS A 133 -14.21 -9.10 27.78
CA LYS A 133 -15.36 -8.44 27.14
C LYS A 133 -14.98 -7.12 26.48
N SER A 134 -14.08 -6.35 27.09
CA SER A 134 -13.57 -5.06 26.57
C SER A 134 -12.06 -4.96 26.75
N VAL A 135 -11.32 -4.72 25.67
CA VAL A 135 -9.91 -4.31 25.73
C VAL A 135 -9.81 -2.86 25.24
N GLU A 136 -9.28 -1.99 26.09
CA GLU A 136 -9.22 -0.55 25.88
C GLU A 136 -7.77 -0.09 25.95
N VAL A 137 -7.30 0.57 24.89
CA VAL A 137 -6.00 1.25 24.85
C VAL A 137 -6.25 2.74 24.77
N VAL A 138 -5.62 3.50 25.66
CA VAL A 138 -5.67 4.96 25.71
C VAL A 138 -4.27 5.50 25.48
N ASP A 139 -4.11 6.35 24.46
CA ASP A 139 -2.85 7.05 24.13
C ASP A 139 -1.65 6.12 23.92
N GLY A 140 -1.81 5.04 23.14
CA GLY A 140 -0.75 4.09 22.87
C GLY A 140 0.20 4.49 21.73
N ASP A 141 1.40 3.94 21.75
CA ASP A 141 2.40 4.05 20.69
C ASP A 141 2.86 2.67 20.24
N PHE A 142 3.01 2.49 18.93
CA PHE A 142 3.50 1.26 18.33
C PHE A 142 4.68 1.54 17.40
N LYS A 143 5.78 0.81 17.63
CA LYS A 143 6.99 0.80 16.81
C LYS A 143 7.25 -0.61 16.31
N MET A 144 7.50 -0.75 15.01
CA MET A 144 8.06 -1.98 14.44
C MET A 144 9.30 -1.63 13.63
N ALA A 145 10.41 -2.30 13.89
CA ALA A 145 11.68 -2.07 13.20
C ALA A 145 12.44 -3.40 13.02
N LYS A 146 13.42 -3.44 12.10
CA LYS A 146 14.27 -4.64 11.98
C LYS A 146 15.13 -4.86 13.20
N SER A 147 15.80 -3.80 13.63
CA SER A 147 16.65 -3.73 14.82
C SER A 147 16.40 -2.39 15.53
N ASP A 148 17.20 -2.06 16.54
CA ASP A 148 17.14 -0.73 17.19
C ASP A 148 17.65 0.42 16.31
N SER A 149 17.91 0.15 15.03
CA SER A 149 18.24 1.18 14.03
C SER A 149 17.03 2.05 13.67
N VAL A 150 17.30 3.27 13.20
CA VAL A 150 16.28 4.25 12.76
C VAL A 150 15.71 3.92 11.36
N LYS A 151 16.26 2.92 10.65
CA LYS A 151 15.84 2.58 9.29
C LYS A 151 14.79 1.46 9.29
N GLU A 152 13.92 1.51 8.28
CA GLU A 152 12.89 0.49 8.03
C GLU A 152 11.93 0.32 9.22
N GLN A 153 11.56 1.46 9.84
CA GLN A 153 10.61 1.49 10.95
C GLN A 153 9.21 1.88 10.48
N LEU A 154 8.22 1.29 11.15
CA LEU A 154 6.83 1.70 11.19
C LEU A 154 6.59 2.30 12.58
N LEU A 155 6.10 3.52 12.63
CA LEU A 155 5.68 4.21 13.85
C LEU A 155 4.20 4.56 13.74
N VAL A 156 3.44 4.31 14.80
CA VAL A 156 2.00 4.53 14.85
C VAL A 156 1.64 5.07 16.23
N ASN A 157 1.04 6.27 16.29
CA ASN A 157 0.38 6.72 17.50
C ASN A 157 -1.10 6.31 17.46
N ILE A 158 -1.62 5.84 18.57
CA ILE A 158 -2.92 5.20 18.72
C ILE A 158 -3.64 5.86 19.91
N PRO A 159 -4.30 7.02 19.72
CA PRO A 159 -5.05 7.68 20.80
C PRO A 159 -6.14 6.79 21.40
N SER A 160 -6.76 5.95 20.58
CA SER A 160 -7.76 5.00 21.06
C SER A 160 -7.78 3.70 20.26
N LEU A 161 -7.85 2.58 20.97
CA LEU A 161 -8.21 1.27 20.41
C LEU A 161 -9.15 0.56 21.38
N ASN A 162 -10.23 0.02 20.83
CA ASN A 162 -11.25 -0.72 21.57
C ASN A 162 -11.55 -2.02 20.83
N LEU A 163 -11.38 -3.15 21.53
CA LEU A 163 -11.78 -4.47 21.06
C LEU A 163 -12.90 -5.00 21.97
N LYS A 164 -13.88 -5.68 21.39
CA LYS A 164 -14.94 -6.38 22.14
C LYS A 164 -14.85 -7.88 21.98
N ASP A 165 -15.18 -8.58 23.07
CA ASP A 165 -15.22 -10.04 23.15
C ASP A 165 -13.93 -10.67 22.61
N VAL A 166 -12.79 -10.31 23.21
CA VAL A 166 -11.48 -10.86 22.87
C VAL A 166 -11.35 -12.24 23.50
N SER A 167 -11.26 -13.28 22.68
CA SER A 167 -11.09 -14.66 23.15
C SER A 167 -9.75 -15.24 22.76
N VAL A 168 -9.18 -16.04 23.67
CA VAL A 168 -7.94 -16.78 23.45
C VAL A 168 -8.17 -18.24 23.80
N ASP A 169 -7.91 -19.12 22.84
CA ASP A 169 -7.99 -20.56 22.98
C ASP A 169 -6.76 -21.25 22.35
N GLN A 170 -6.63 -22.57 22.53
CA GLN A 170 -5.51 -23.33 21.98
C GLN A 170 -5.41 -23.29 20.43
N LYS A 171 -6.52 -23.04 19.74
CA LYS A 171 -6.55 -22.91 18.27
C LYS A 171 -6.12 -21.50 17.86
N SER A 172 -6.62 -20.45 18.53
CA SER A 172 -6.25 -19.06 18.25
C SER A 172 -4.76 -18.85 18.45
N LEU A 173 -4.15 -19.43 19.49
CA LEU A 173 -2.71 -19.36 19.77
C LEU A 173 -1.81 -19.93 18.66
N LYS A 174 -2.37 -20.75 17.76
CA LYS A 174 -1.67 -21.31 16.59
C LYS A 174 -1.82 -20.46 15.33
N ASN A 175 -2.75 -19.48 15.34
CA ASN A 175 -3.03 -18.60 14.22
C ASN A 175 -2.03 -17.43 14.14
N GLY A 176 -2.05 -16.71 13.00
CA GLY A 176 -1.22 -15.51 12.80
C GLY A 176 -1.60 -14.37 13.76
N LEU A 177 -2.91 -14.20 14.02
CA LEU A 177 -3.42 -13.39 15.12
C LEU A 177 -3.77 -14.35 16.28
N PRO A 178 -3.08 -14.25 17.42
CA PRO A 178 -3.19 -15.23 18.51
C PRO A 178 -4.44 -15.10 19.39
N PHE A 179 -5.43 -14.31 18.96
CA PHE A 179 -6.70 -14.08 19.62
C PHE A 179 -7.80 -13.85 18.58
N ASN A 180 -9.05 -14.07 18.97
CA ASN A 180 -10.22 -13.66 18.20
C ASN A 180 -10.84 -12.42 18.84
N TYR A 181 -11.65 -11.68 18.10
CA TYR A 181 -12.42 -10.54 18.58
C TYR A 181 -13.71 -10.43 17.78
N LYS A 182 -14.73 -9.79 18.35
CA LYS A 182 -16.03 -9.57 17.69
C LYS A 182 -16.08 -8.23 16.98
N ASP A 183 -15.69 -7.17 17.67
CA ASP A 183 -15.67 -5.80 17.14
C ASP A 183 -14.30 -5.17 17.40
N LEU A 184 -13.85 -4.36 16.45
CA LEU A 184 -12.63 -3.56 16.53
C LEU A 184 -12.93 -2.12 16.12
N GLN A 185 -12.57 -1.18 16.99
CA GLN A 185 -12.55 0.25 16.71
C GLN A 185 -11.18 0.80 17.05
N MET A 186 -10.59 1.56 16.14
CA MET A 186 -9.24 2.10 16.32
C MET A 186 -9.13 3.45 15.64
N THR A 187 -8.47 4.38 16.30
CA THR A 187 -8.04 5.65 15.71
C THR A 187 -6.54 5.77 15.86
N SER A 188 -5.89 6.25 14.80
CA SER A 188 -4.51 6.70 14.81
C SER A 188 -4.45 8.12 14.25
N ASP A 189 -3.68 9.00 14.89
CA ASP A 189 -3.47 10.39 14.47
C ASP A 189 -2.12 10.61 13.76
N SER A 190 -1.33 9.54 13.63
CA SER A 190 -0.08 9.56 12.89
C SER A 190 0.39 8.14 12.60
N LEU A 191 0.65 7.88 11.33
CA LEU A 191 1.41 6.73 10.85
C LEU A 191 2.61 7.23 10.06
N PHE A 192 3.77 6.69 10.37
CA PHE A 192 5.00 6.92 9.62
C PHE A 192 5.62 5.58 9.24
N PHE A 193 6.01 5.45 7.98
CA PHE A 193 6.69 4.27 7.49
C PHE A 193 7.84 4.63 6.56
N ASN A 194 9.03 4.16 6.87
CA ASN A 194 10.15 4.20 5.92
C ASN A 194 9.92 3.16 4.81
N LEU A 195 9.39 3.60 3.67
CA LEU A 195 9.10 2.69 2.55
C LEU A 195 10.37 2.05 2.00
N ASN A 196 11.44 2.84 1.86
CA ASN A 196 12.77 2.43 1.42
C ASN A 196 13.78 3.56 1.66
N ASP A 197 15.05 3.36 1.29
CA ASP A 197 16.13 4.35 1.44
C ASP A 197 15.95 5.65 0.62
N LEU A 198 14.87 5.82 -0.13
CA LEU A 198 14.60 6.99 -0.98
C LEU A 198 13.25 7.67 -0.69
N HIS A 199 12.36 7.01 0.06
CA HIS A 199 10.98 7.46 0.26
C HIS A 199 10.45 7.14 1.64
N ASP A 200 9.72 8.09 2.20
CA ASP A 200 8.91 7.92 3.40
C ASP A 200 7.41 8.00 3.07
N MET A 201 6.61 7.34 3.88
CA MET A 201 5.16 7.43 3.87
C MET A 201 4.66 8.01 5.20
N TYR A 202 3.68 8.90 5.10
CA TYR A 202 2.99 9.53 6.22
C TYR A 202 1.48 9.38 6.02
N VAL A 203 0.76 9.09 7.08
CA VAL A 203 -0.69 9.21 7.13
C VAL A 203 -1.04 10.02 8.37
N GLU A 204 -1.87 11.05 8.20
CA GLU A 204 -2.27 11.94 9.29
C GLU A 204 -3.41 11.34 10.13
N LYS A 205 -4.27 10.52 9.53
CA LYS A 205 -5.32 9.86 10.31
C LYS A 205 -5.63 8.49 9.73
N MET A 206 -5.80 7.50 10.60
CA MET A 206 -6.46 6.24 10.27
C MET A 206 -7.62 6.05 11.24
N GLU A 207 -8.79 5.68 10.72
CA GLU A 207 -9.96 5.33 11.52
C GLU A 207 -10.52 4.00 11.03
N MET A 208 -10.62 3.03 11.94
CA MET A 208 -11.29 1.76 11.71
C MET A 208 -12.50 1.68 12.63
N LYS A 209 -13.68 1.45 12.05
CA LYS A 209 -14.92 1.28 12.79
C LYS A 209 -15.75 0.18 12.15
N GLY A 210 -15.78 -0.99 12.81
CA GLY A 210 -16.42 -2.17 12.23
C GLY A 210 -15.69 -2.58 10.96
N SER A 211 -16.41 -2.63 9.83
CA SER A 211 -15.87 -2.98 8.51
C SER A 211 -15.53 -1.76 7.63
N SER A 212 -15.49 -0.55 8.19
CA SER A 212 -15.02 0.65 7.47
C SER A 212 -13.61 1.00 7.95
N LEU A 213 -12.67 1.14 7.02
CA LEU A 213 -11.31 1.61 7.27
C LEU A 213 -11.03 2.84 6.40
N VAL A 214 -10.70 3.96 7.04
CA VAL A 214 -10.45 5.24 6.37
C VAL A 214 -9.05 5.72 6.72
N PHE A 215 -8.32 6.18 5.71
CA PHE A 215 -7.04 6.86 5.85
C PHE A 215 -7.17 8.27 5.29
N SER A 216 -6.72 9.27 6.03
CA SER A 216 -6.77 10.68 5.61
C SER A 216 -5.36 11.27 5.48
N ASN A 217 -5.19 12.14 4.48
CA ASN A 217 -3.97 12.88 4.17
C ASN A 217 -2.73 11.99 4.05
N ILE A 218 -2.78 11.03 3.13
CA ILE A 218 -1.67 10.11 2.84
C ILE A 218 -0.64 10.85 2.00
N LYS A 219 0.63 10.79 2.39
CA LYS A 219 1.75 11.40 1.67
C LYS A 219 2.88 10.40 1.50
N MET A 220 3.37 10.24 0.27
CA MET A 220 4.65 9.58 0.01
C MET A 220 5.64 10.64 -0.46
N LYS A 221 6.69 10.86 0.33
CA LYS A 221 7.65 11.92 0.13
C LYS A 221 9.02 11.34 -0.23
N PRO A 222 9.67 11.81 -1.30
CA PRO A 222 11.05 11.47 -1.57
C PRO A 222 11.97 12.14 -0.54
N LEU A 223 12.97 11.41 -0.05
CA LEU A 223 13.94 11.90 0.94
C LEU A 223 14.87 12.99 0.40
N TYR A 224 15.05 13.00 -0.92
CA TYR A 224 15.97 13.89 -1.63
C TYR A 224 15.22 14.71 -2.67
N ASP A 225 15.71 15.92 -2.97
CA ASP A 225 15.25 16.68 -4.13
C ASP A 225 15.62 15.98 -5.46
N LYS A 226 15.17 16.54 -6.60
CA LYS A 226 15.37 15.91 -7.91
C LYS A 226 16.85 15.65 -8.24
N GLN A 227 17.75 16.58 -7.90
CA GLN A 227 19.16 16.50 -8.28
C GLN A 227 19.93 15.57 -7.33
N GLU A 228 19.68 15.68 -6.03
CA GLU A 228 20.32 14.84 -5.03
C GLU A 228 19.86 13.38 -5.14
N PHE A 229 18.58 13.14 -5.44
CA PHE A 229 18.03 11.79 -5.60
C PHE A 229 18.81 10.94 -6.62
N GLN A 230 19.33 11.55 -7.69
CA GLN A 230 20.08 10.83 -8.72
C GLN A 230 21.43 10.29 -8.22
N LYS A 231 21.97 10.86 -7.13
CA LYS A 231 23.24 10.41 -6.52
C LYS A 231 23.07 9.17 -5.65
N HIS A 232 21.83 8.85 -5.25
CA HIS A 232 21.49 7.71 -4.39
C HIS A 232 20.96 6.50 -5.16
N ILE A 233 20.90 6.57 -6.49
CA ILE A 233 20.42 5.48 -7.34
C ILE A 233 21.52 5.01 -8.30
N PRO A 234 21.73 3.69 -8.44
CA PRO A 234 22.66 3.18 -9.42
C PRO A 234 22.10 3.27 -10.85
N TYR A 235 20.80 3.09 -11.04
CA TYR A 235 20.13 3.08 -12.34
C TYR A 235 18.93 4.02 -12.35
N GLU A 236 18.47 4.43 -13.54
CA GLU A 236 17.30 5.29 -13.69
C GLU A 236 16.10 4.76 -12.89
N LYS A 237 15.53 5.60 -12.03
CA LYS A 237 14.42 5.24 -11.15
C LYS A 237 13.46 6.41 -11.06
N ASP A 238 12.17 6.09 -11.01
CA ASP A 238 11.15 7.11 -10.81
C ASP A 238 11.24 7.65 -9.39
N ARG A 239 11.35 8.98 -9.28
CA ARG A 239 11.17 9.72 -8.03
C ARG A 239 9.70 10.10 -7.92
N PHE A 240 8.98 9.40 -7.06
CA PHE A 240 7.60 9.73 -6.73
C PHE A 240 7.50 10.74 -5.59
N ASP A 241 6.55 11.65 -5.70
CA ASP A 241 6.04 12.54 -4.65
C ASP A 241 4.52 12.55 -4.79
N LEU A 242 3.82 12.04 -3.79
CA LEU A 242 2.39 11.75 -3.87
C LEU A 242 1.67 12.26 -2.63
N SER A 243 0.47 12.80 -2.84
CA SER A 243 -0.47 13.15 -1.78
C SER A 243 -1.88 12.71 -2.16
N LEU A 244 -2.60 12.07 -1.24
CA LEU A 244 -4.00 11.70 -1.36
C LEU A 244 -4.77 12.31 -0.18
N GLY A 245 -5.96 12.83 -0.45
CA GLY A 245 -6.86 13.37 0.58
C GLY A 245 -7.46 12.26 1.43
N GLU A 246 -8.05 11.25 0.80
CA GLU A 246 -8.66 10.13 1.50
C GLU A 246 -8.53 8.81 0.73
N LEU A 247 -8.35 7.72 1.47
CA LEU A 247 -8.52 6.33 1.02
C LEU A 247 -9.52 5.64 1.95
N THR A 248 -10.63 5.18 1.41
CA THR A 248 -11.72 4.56 2.15
C THR A 248 -11.91 3.12 1.66
N LEU A 249 -11.95 2.15 2.58
CA LEU A 249 -12.24 0.74 2.33
C LEU A 249 -13.52 0.37 3.09
N GLN A 250 -14.55 -0.02 2.34
CA GLN A 250 -15.85 -0.47 2.85
C GLN A 250 -15.99 -1.99 2.73
N SER A 251 -16.71 -2.57 3.68
CA SER A 251 -16.72 -4.04 3.87
C SER A 251 -15.29 -4.58 4.03
N PHE A 252 -14.40 -3.79 4.64
CA PHE A 252 -13.02 -4.14 4.92
C PHE A 252 -12.97 -5.35 5.85
N ASN A 253 -12.16 -6.33 5.44
CA ASN A 253 -11.84 -7.50 6.23
C ASN A 253 -10.36 -7.82 6.09
N TRP A 254 -9.76 -8.30 7.18
CA TRP A 254 -8.38 -8.75 7.17
C TRP A 254 -8.22 -10.04 7.96
N SER A 255 -7.27 -10.87 7.52
CA SER A 255 -6.96 -12.13 8.20
C SER A 255 -5.53 -12.57 7.90
N PHE A 256 -5.02 -13.54 8.66
CA PHE A 256 -3.79 -14.25 8.31
C PHE A 256 -4.15 -15.65 7.79
N LYS A 257 -3.89 -15.92 6.51
CA LYS A 257 -4.05 -17.24 5.88
C LYS A 257 -2.67 -17.80 5.57
N ASN A 258 -2.28 -18.92 6.20
CA ASN A 258 -0.95 -19.54 6.01
C ASN A 258 0.20 -18.54 6.18
N ASP A 259 0.16 -17.71 7.23
CA ASP A 259 1.07 -16.56 7.50
C ASP A 259 1.05 -15.40 6.52
N SER A 260 0.32 -15.51 5.43
CA SER A 260 0.12 -14.38 4.53
C SER A 260 -1.01 -13.51 5.05
N LEU A 261 -0.74 -12.21 5.21
CA LEU A 261 -1.78 -11.22 5.42
C LEU A 261 -2.75 -11.28 4.23
N SER A 262 -4.04 -11.26 4.50
CA SER A 262 -5.12 -11.19 3.51
C SER A 262 -5.90 -9.92 3.79
N ILE A 263 -6.02 -9.07 2.77
CA ILE A 263 -6.78 -7.82 2.80
C ILE A 263 -7.89 -7.95 1.77
N GLU A 264 -9.13 -7.75 2.23
CA GLU A 264 -10.32 -7.87 1.40
C GLU A 264 -11.20 -6.61 1.58
N SER A 265 -11.76 -6.09 0.50
CA SER A 265 -12.65 -4.91 0.47
C SER A 265 -13.61 -5.00 -0.71
N GLU A 266 -14.88 -4.69 -0.50
CA GLU A 266 -15.86 -4.69 -1.60
C GLU A 266 -15.83 -3.36 -2.35
N ASN A 267 -15.81 -2.24 -1.63
CA ASN A 267 -15.76 -0.91 -2.23
C ASN A 267 -14.59 -0.13 -1.64
N THR A 268 -13.64 0.21 -2.49
CA THR A 268 -12.51 1.07 -2.15
C THR A 268 -12.61 2.36 -2.92
N GLU A 269 -12.31 3.48 -2.28
CA GLU A 269 -12.37 4.80 -2.89
C GLU A 269 -11.11 5.61 -2.55
N ILE A 270 -10.52 6.24 -3.55
CA ILE A 270 -9.46 7.24 -3.40
C ILE A 270 -10.02 8.58 -3.87
N THR A 271 -10.00 9.59 -3.00
CA THR A 271 -10.46 10.93 -3.36
C THR A 271 -9.33 11.95 -3.25
N ASN A 272 -9.31 12.89 -4.20
CA ASN A 272 -8.41 14.06 -4.23
C ASN A 272 -6.93 13.67 -4.14
N GLY A 273 -6.29 13.44 -5.28
CA GLY A 273 -4.87 13.08 -5.30
C GLY A 273 -4.02 13.94 -6.21
N ASP A 274 -2.73 14.04 -5.89
CA ASP A 274 -1.69 14.63 -6.73
C ASP A 274 -0.47 13.70 -6.70
N ILE A 275 -0.05 13.23 -7.88
CA ILE A 275 1.10 12.35 -8.05
C ILE A 275 2.08 13.03 -9.00
N LYS A 276 3.27 13.36 -8.49
CA LYS A 276 4.39 13.88 -9.27
C LYS A 276 5.45 12.81 -9.41
N ILE A 277 5.76 12.47 -10.65
CA ILE A 277 6.74 11.46 -11.02
C ILE A 277 7.83 12.16 -11.82
N TYR A 278 9.07 12.02 -11.39
CA TYR A 278 10.23 12.57 -12.08
C TYR A 278 11.22 11.47 -12.42
N ARG A 279 11.69 11.44 -13.67
CA ARG A 279 12.75 10.56 -14.14
C ARG A 279 13.87 11.38 -14.78
N ASP A 280 15.11 11.06 -14.41
CA ASP A 280 16.30 11.59 -15.07
C ASP A 280 16.90 10.52 -16.00
N LYS A 281 16.90 10.79 -17.31
CA LYS A 281 17.40 9.87 -18.35
C LYS A 281 18.91 9.95 -18.55
N GLN A 282 19.61 10.83 -17.82
CA GLN A 282 21.06 10.90 -17.86
C GLN A 282 21.72 9.83 -16.99
N VAL A 283 20.97 9.27 -16.01
CA VAL A 283 21.38 8.10 -15.24
C VAL A 283 21.33 6.86 -16.14
N LYS A 284 22.24 5.90 -15.91
CA LYS A 284 22.29 4.66 -16.70
C LYS A 284 20.95 3.90 -16.65
N ASP A 285 20.57 3.35 -17.79
CA ASP A 285 19.36 2.54 -17.93
C ASP A 285 19.36 1.34 -16.98
N ASP A 286 18.20 1.06 -16.37
CA ASP A 286 18.00 -0.14 -15.55
C ASP A 286 17.91 -1.39 -16.44
N PRO A 287 18.81 -2.37 -16.28
CA PRO A 287 18.77 -3.60 -17.08
C PRO A 287 17.68 -4.59 -16.62
N ARG A 288 17.10 -4.38 -15.43
CA ARG A 288 16.12 -5.32 -14.85
C ARG A 288 14.81 -5.30 -15.62
N GLN A 289 14.21 -6.47 -15.81
CA GLN A 289 12.89 -6.58 -16.41
C GLN A 289 11.83 -5.96 -15.50
N LYS A 290 10.93 -5.16 -16.09
CA LYS A 290 9.78 -4.60 -15.39
C LYS A 290 8.56 -5.50 -15.64
N PRO A 291 7.96 -6.09 -14.59
CA PRO A 291 6.79 -6.96 -14.75
C PRO A 291 5.58 -6.19 -15.31
N MET A 292 4.65 -6.92 -15.95
CA MET A 292 3.31 -6.41 -16.26
C MET A 292 2.48 -6.30 -14.97
N TYR A 293 1.43 -5.46 -14.97
CA TYR A 293 0.59 -5.26 -13.79
C TYR A 293 -0.12 -6.54 -13.32
N SER A 294 -0.57 -7.40 -14.24
CA SER A 294 -1.08 -8.75 -13.94
C SER A 294 -0.08 -9.55 -13.08
N LYS A 295 1.19 -9.61 -13.50
CA LYS A 295 2.26 -10.27 -12.76
C LYS A 295 2.54 -9.62 -11.41
N MET A 296 2.57 -8.28 -11.36
CA MET A 296 2.81 -7.54 -10.11
C MET A 296 1.76 -7.89 -9.05
N ILE A 297 0.48 -7.96 -9.42
CA ILE A 297 -0.62 -8.28 -8.50
C ILE A 297 -0.58 -9.77 -8.11
N ARG A 298 -0.39 -10.64 -9.10
CA ARG A 298 -0.28 -12.10 -8.91
C ARG A 298 0.81 -12.48 -7.91
N GLU A 299 1.94 -11.77 -7.92
CA GLU A 299 3.13 -12.08 -7.10
C GLU A 299 3.26 -11.23 -5.83
N LEU A 300 2.21 -10.49 -5.43
CA LEU A 300 2.24 -9.75 -4.16
C LEU A 300 2.59 -10.68 -2.98
N PRO A 301 3.38 -10.20 -1.99
CA PRO A 301 3.77 -11.00 -0.82
C PRO A 301 2.63 -11.17 0.20
N PHE A 302 1.43 -10.65 -0.11
CA PHE A 302 0.22 -10.76 0.67
C PHE A 302 -0.96 -11.03 -0.26
N LYS A 303 -2.08 -11.47 0.33
CA LYS A 303 -3.33 -11.72 -0.38
C LYS A 303 -4.17 -10.46 -0.43
N LEU A 304 -4.67 -10.14 -1.62
CA LEU A 304 -5.48 -8.96 -1.89
C LEU A 304 -6.71 -9.38 -2.65
N LYS A 305 -7.88 -8.88 -2.23
CA LYS A 305 -9.14 -8.97 -2.98
C LYS A 305 -9.88 -7.65 -2.85
N VAL A 306 -9.89 -6.86 -3.91
CA VAL A 306 -10.69 -5.63 -4.02
C VAL A 306 -11.65 -5.83 -5.18
N ASP A 307 -12.95 -5.79 -4.90
CA ASP A 307 -13.98 -5.93 -5.92
C ASP A 307 -14.04 -4.65 -6.78
N THR A 308 -14.35 -3.50 -6.18
CA THR A 308 -14.36 -2.22 -6.89
C THR A 308 -13.43 -1.21 -6.22
N LEU A 309 -12.57 -0.56 -7.00
CA LEU A 309 -11.78 0.60 -6.63
C LEU A 309 -12.20 1.81 -7.50
N LYS A 310 -12.71 2.85 -6.86
CA LYS A 310 -12.99 4.14 -7.49
C LYS A 310 -11.89 5.14 -7.18
N VAL A 311 -11.53 5.93 -8.18
CA VAL A 311 -10.64 7.08 -8.04
C VAL A 311 -11.44 8.30 -8.46
N ASP A 312 -11.51 9.29 -7.59
CA ASP A 312 -12.17 10.57 -7.85
C ASP A 312 -11.16 11.72 -7.69
N ASN A 313 -11.10 12.56 -8.72
CA ASN A 313 -10.29 13.77 -8.74
C ASN A 313 -8.78 13.55 -8.45
N LEU A 314 -8.13 12.71 -9.25
CA LEU A 314 -6.68 12.51 -9.22
C LEU A 314 -5.97 13.39 -10.27
N ALA A 315 -4.80 13.91 -9.94
CA ALA A 315 -3.88 14.54 -10.88
C ALA A 315 -2.56 13.76 -10.93
N ILE A 316 -2.06 13.50 -12.14
CA ILE A 316 -0.77 12.85 -12.37
C ILE A 316 0.08 13.75 -13.26
N GLN A 317 1.31 14.02 -12.83
CA GLN A 317 2.33 14.72 -13.60
C GLN A 317 3.56 13.84 -13.72
N TYR A 318 3.91 13.47 -14.96
CA TYR A 318 5.17 12.81 -15.28
C TYR A 318 6.13 13.80 -15.92
N GLU A 319 7.37 13.82 -15.43
CA GLU A 319 8.46 14.61 -15.96
C GLU A 319 9.65 13.72 -16.30
N GLU A 320 10.24 13.96 -17.47
CA GLU A 320 11.43 13.26 -17.94
C GLU A 320 12.51 14.25 -18.38
N LEU A 321 13.65 14.25 -17.69
CA LEU A 321 14.81 15.05 -18.08
C LEU A 321 15.74 14.25 -18.99
N VAL A 322 15.86 14.67 -20.25
CA VAL A 322 16.79 14.06 -21.22
C VAL A 322 18.06 14.91 -21.38
N LYS A 323 17.91 16.24 -21.41
CA LYS A 323 19.02 17.21 -21.53
C LYS A 323 18.87 18.34 -20.50
N PRO A 324 19.87 18.61 -19.63
CA PRO A 324 19.76 19.59 -18.54
C PRO A 324 19.33 20.98 -18.97
N LYS A 325 19.89 21.49 -20.07
CA LYS A 325 19.71 22.87 -20.51
C LYS A 325 18.28 23.22 -20.95
N ARG A 326 17.44 22.21 -21.21
CA ARG A 326 16.09 22.39 -21.78
C ARG A 326 14.97 22.17 -20.76
N GLY A 327 15.33 21.76 -19.54
CA GLY A 327 14.36 21.29 -18.58
C GLY A 327 13.72 19.95 -18.97
N PRO A 328 12.82 19.43 -18.12
CA PRO A 328 12.16 18.15 -18.35
C PRO A 328 11.00 18.27 -19.32
N GLY A 329 10.81 17.24 -20.14
CA GLY A 329 9.55 17.03 -20.85
C GLY A 329 8.46 16.61 -19.89
N LYS A 330 7.26 17.13 -20.08
CA LYS A 330 6.16 17.02 -19.14
C LYS A 330 4.91 16.43 -19.78
N VAL A 331 4.30 15.49 -19.06
CA VAL A 331 2.99 14.91 -19.39
C VAL A 331 2.07 15.04 -18.18
N THR A 332 0.83 15.50 -18.38
CA THR A 332 -0.13 15.67 -17.28
C THR A 332 -1.48 15.04 -17.58
N PHE A 333 -2.11 14.53 -16.53
CA PHE A 333 -3.46 14.01 -16.50
C PHE A 333 -4.15 14.71 -15.33
N LYS A 334 -5.20 15.49 -15.59
CA LYS A 334 -5.95 16.22 -14.56
C LYS A 334 -7.36 15.66 -14.45
N ASN A 335 -8.01 15.91 -13.32
CA ASN A 335 -9.40 15.50 -13.06
C ASN A 335 -9.60 14.01 -13.43
N LEU A 336 -8.63 13.16 -13.09
CA LEU A 336 -8.65 11.75 -13.42
C LEU A 336 -9.63 11.05 -12.50
N ASN A 337 -10.66 10.47 -13.11
CA ASN A 337 -11.61 9.58 -12.48
C ASN A 337 -11.41 8.18 -13.06
N ALA A 338 -11.47 7.16 -12.22
CA ALA A 338 -11.35 5.79 -12.67
C ALA A 338 -12.24 4.83 -11.89
N SER A 339 -12.68 3.76 -12.55
CA SER A 339 -13.28 2.60 -11.91
C SER A 339 -12.46 1.37 -12.28
N ILE A 340 -12.00 0.63 -11.29
CA ILE A 340 -11.18 -0.55 -11.44
C ILE A 340 -11.90 -1.71 -10.75
N TYR A 341 -12.13 -2.79 -11.48
CA TYR A 341 -12.87 -3.95 -11.00
C TYR A 341 -11.96 -5.17 -10.87
N ASN A 342 -12.22 -6.03 -9.89
CA ASN A 342 -11.60 -7.34 -9.72
C ASN A 342 -10.07 -7.31 -9.58
N ILE A 343 -9.55 -6.57 -8.60
CA ILE A 343 -8.13 -6.64 -8.23
C ILE A 343 -7.96 -7.78 -7.22
N SER A 344 -7.57 -8.97 -7.67
CA SER A 344 -7.43 -10.14 -6.79
C SER A 344 -6.22 -11.00 -7.11
N ASN A 345 -5.57 -11.56 -6.07
CA ASN A 345 -4.63 -12.68 -6.19
C ASN A 345 -5.04 -13.88 -5.30
N VAL A 346 -6.33 -13.92 -4.93
CA VAL A 346 -6.97 -14.97 -4.15
C VAL A 346 -7.77 -15.87 -5.09
N ASN A 347 -7.66 -17.19 -4.90
CA ASN A 347 -8.37 -18.21 -5.68
C ASN A 347 -8.15 -18.11 -7.21
N MET A 348 -6.92 -17.83 -7.65
CA MET A 348 -6.58 -17.68 -9.07
C MET A 348 -6.72 -18.95 -9.91
N ASP A 349 -6.84 -20.12 -9.28
CA ASP A 349 -7.04 -21.41 -9.97
C ASP A 349 -8.53 -21.70 -10.24
N ALA A 350 -9.45 -20.81 -9.85
CA ALA A 350 -10.87 -20.95 -10.12
C ALA A 350 -11.15 -20.88 -11.63
N GLU A 351 -12.05 -21.74 -12.14
CA GLU A 351 -12.41 -21.78 -13.56
C GLU A 351 -13.01 -20.46 -14.06
N ASP A 352 -13.68 -19.72 -13.17
CA ASP A 352 -14.37 -18.46 -13.42
C ASP A 352 -13.64 -17.25 -12.82
N PHE A 353 -12.32 -17.33 -12.62
CA PHE A 353 -11.54 -16.22 -12.07
C PHE A 353 -11.73 -14.94 -12.93
N PRO A 354 -12.20 -13.83 -12.33
CA PRO A 354 -12.60 -12.66 -13.10
C PRO A 354 -11.39 -11.90 -13.66
N ARG A 355 -11.56 -11.34 -14.85
CA ARG A 355 -10.60 -10.36 -15.39
C ARG A 355 -10.68 -9.05 -14.62
N THR A 356 -9.56 -8.33 -14.59
CA THR A 356 -9.51 -6.94 -14.12
C THR A 356 -9.93 -6.02 -15.26
N ASP A 357 -10.94 -5.19 -15.02
CA ASP A 357 -11.43 -4.16 -15.96
C ASP A 357 -11.16 -2.78 -15.36
N ILE A 358 -10.70 -1.84 -16.19
CA ILE A 358 -10.28 -0.50 -15.78
C ILE A 358 -10.86 0.51 -16.77
N ASP A 359 -11.70 1.40 -16.26
CA ASP A 359 -12.26 2.53 -17.00
C ASP A 359 -11.66 3.82 -16.45
N VAL A 360 -11.11 4.67 -17.32
CA VAL A 360 -10.46 5.93 -16.94
C VAL A 360 -11.03 7.06 -17.77
N GLN A 361 -11.34 8.18 -17.12
CA GLN A 361 -11.64 9.46 -17.73
C GLN A 361 -10.70 10.51 -17.15
N THR A 362 -10.07 11.32 -17.99
CA THR A 362 -9.13 12.36 -17.54
C THR A 362 -9.00 13.49 -18.55
N GLN A 363 -8.45 14.61 -18.11
CA GLN A 363 -8.02 15.70 -18.97
C GLN A 363 -6.51 15.63 -19.23
N PHE A 364 -6.14 15.14 -20.40
CA PHE A 364 -4.77 15.05 -20.87
C PHE A 364 -4.21 16.43 -21.22
N MET A 365 -3.00 16.72 -20.73
CA MET A 365 -2.31 18.01 -20.87
C MET A 365 -3.10 19.23 -20.40
N GLY A 366 -4.15 19.02 -19.60
CA GLY A 366 -5.06 20.08 -19.17
C GLY A 366 -5.93 20.67 -20.28
N GLU A 367 -6.02 20.00 -21.43
CA GLU A 367 -6.82 20.46 -22.57
C GLU A 367 -7.74 19.38 -23.15
N ALA A 368 -7.24 18.16 -23.39
CA ALA A 368 -7.95 17.14 -24.15
C ALA A 368 -8.66 16.14 -23.22
N SER A 369 -9.94 15.87 -23.45
CA SER A 369 -10.65 14.77 -22.79
C SER A 369 -10.13 13.44 -23.33
N LEU A 370 -9.64 12.58 -22.43
CA LEU A 370 -9.14 11.25 -22.72
C LEU A 370 -9.95 10.21 -21.93
N ASN A 371 -10.57 9.28 -22.63
CA ASN A 371 -11.19 8.09 -22.06
C ASN A 371 -10.37 6.86 -22.43
N VAL A 372 -10.14 5.95 -21.48
CA VAL A 372 -9.38 4.71 -21.69
C VAL A 372 -10.12 3.55 -21.05
N ASN A 373 -10.28 2.45 -21.79
CA ASN A 373 -10.72 1.18 -21.23
C ASN A 373 -9.56 0.19 -21.36
N TRP A 374 -9.16 -0.41 -20.24
CA TRP A 374 -8.05 -1.34 -20.16
C TRP A 374 -8.48 -2.57 -19.37
N ASN A 375 -8.14 -3.75 -19.87
CA ASN A 375 -8.37 -5.00 -19.15
C ASN A 375 -7.19 -5.96 -19.29
N PHE A 376 -7.06 -6.82 -18.30
CA PHE A 376 -6.11 -7.93 -18.27
C PHE A 376 -6.58 -9.01 -17.29
N ASP A 377 -6.04 -10.21 -17.42
CA ASP A 377 -6.29 -11.31 -16.51
C ASP A 377 -5.07 -11.52 -15.60
N ILE A 378 -5.26 -11.36 -14.28
CA ILE A 378 -4.19 -11.53 -13.28
C ILE A 378 -3.70 -12.98 -13.23
N SER A 379 -4.57 -13.96 -13.45
CA SER A 379 -4.21 -15.39 -13.44
C SER A 379 -3.38 -15.80 -14.67
N ASN A 380 -3.55 -15.07 -15.78
CA ASN A 380 -2.89 -15.36 -17.06
C ASN A 380 -1.38 -15.08 -17.00
N LYS A 381 -0.57 -16.14 -17.09
CA LYS A 381 0.89 -16.07 -17.03
C LYS A 381 1.56 -15.51 -18.29
N ALA A 382 0.84 -15.40 -19.40
CA ALA A 382 1.31 -14.70 -20.60
C ALA A 382 1.14 -13.17 -20.46
N ASP A 383 0.43 -12.71 -19.42
CA ASP A 383 0.17 -11.29 -19.13
C ASP A 383 -0.52 -10.58 -20.30
N VAL A 384 -1.56 -11.23 -20.84
CA VAL A 384 -2.37 -10.70 -21.94
C VAL A 384 -3.19 -9.50 -21.46
N PHE A 385 -3.26 -8.46 -22.29
CA PHE A 385 -4.06 -7.27 -22.05
C PHE A 385 -4.76 -6.78 -23.32
N SER A 386 -5.82 -5.99 -23.13
CA SER A 386 -6.47 -5.19 -24.17
C SER A 386 -6.66 -3.77 -23.66
N ILE A 387 -6.29 -2.78 -24.45
CA ILE A 387 -6.42 -1.36 -24.09
C ILE A 387 -6.93 -0.55 -25.28
N SER A 388 -7.98 0.21 -25.04
CA SER A 388 -8.56 1.14 -26.00
C SER A 388 -8.63 2.53 -25.40
N GLY A 389 -8.62 3.55 -26.25
CA GLY A 389 -8.80 4.91 -25.79
C GLY A 389 -9.31 5.83 -26.87
N GLN A 390 -9.96 6.90 -26.43
CA GLN A 390 -10.43 8.00 -27.25
C GLN A 390 -10.00 9.31 -26.63
N MET A 391 -9.31 10.12 -27.43
CA MET A 391 -8.93 11.48 -27.08
C MET A 391 -9.55 12.45 -28.08
N ASP A 392 -10.06 13.56 -27.59
CA ASP A 392 -10.52 14.66 -28.42
C ASP A 392 -9.34 15.58 -28.83
N LYS A 393 -9.60 16.89 -28.94
CA LYS A 393 -8.67 17.86 -29.49
C LYS A 393 -7.54 18.20 -28.53
N ILE A 394 -6.30 18.07 -29.01
CA ILE A 394 -5.05 18.52 -28.36
C ILE A 394 -4.33 19.50 -29.30
N SER A 395 -3.83 20.60 -28.73
CA SER A 395 -3.07 21.63 -29.44
C SER A 395 -1.59 21.25 -29.58
N SER A 396 -0.88 21.89 -30.51
CA SER A 396 0.58 21.79 -30.58
C SER A 396 1.25 22.23 -29.28
N GLU A 397 0.72 23.23 -28.57
CA GLU A 397 1.26 23.67 -27.28
C GLU A 397 1.25 22.52 -26.26
N GLY A 398 0.12 21.81 -26.12
CA GLY A 398 0.02 20.63 -25.27
C GLY A 398 0.98 19.51 -25.67
N ILE A 399 1.08 19.21 -26.97
CA ILE A 399 2.00 18.19 -27.51
C ILE A 399 3.47 18.56 -27.21
N ASN A 400 3.83 19.83 -27.40
CA ASN A 400 5.20 20.32 -27.33
C ASN A 400 5.75 20.40 -25.90
N GLN A 401 4.90 20.41 -24.86
CA GLN A 401 5.37 20.30 -23.46
C GLN A 401 6.21 19.03 -23.22
N PHE A 402 6.00 17.97 -24.00
CA PHE A 402 6.85 16.78 -23.97
C PHE A 402 7.80 16.69 -25.16
N MET A 403 7.31 16.86 -26.39
CA MET A 403 8.09 16.56 -27.60
C MET A 403 9.34 17.43 -27.76
N GLU A 404 9.25 18.72 -27.45
CA GLU A 404 10.35 19.66 -27.63
C GLU A 404 11.52 19.35 -26.68
N PRO A 405 11.34 19.30 -25.35
CA PRO A 405 12.41 18.99 -24.42
C PRO A 405 12.88 17.53 -24.49
N ALA A 406 11.99 16.55 -24.72
CA ALA A 406 12.33 15.13 -24.66
C ALA A 406 12.82 14.53 -25.99
N LEU A 407 12.27 14.99 -27.13
CA LEU A 407 12.53 14.41 -28.45
C LEU A 407 13.25 15.34 -29.42
N ASN A 408 13.46 16.61 -29.06
CA ASN A 408 14.06 17.61 -29.94
C ASN A 408 13.23 17.87 -31.21
N VAL A 409 11.91 17.82 -31.05
CA VAL A 409 10.94 17.94 -32.13
C VAL A 409 9.82 18.84 -31.67
N LYS A 410 9.41 19.77 -32.54
CA LYS A 410 8.27 20.65 -32.30
C LYS A 410 7.18 20.35 -33.32
N ALA A 411 5.97 20.12 -32.82
CA ALA A 411 4.79 19.94 -33.64
C ALA A 411 4.13 21.28 -33.93
N GLU A 412 3.59 21.46 -35.14
CA GLU A 412 2.64 22.52 -35.49
C GLU A 412 1.26 21.92 -35.74
N GLY A 413 0.20 22.74 -35.61
CA GLY A 413 -1.18 22.30 -35.78
C GLY A 413 -1.76 21.63 -34.53
N GLY A 414 -2.47 20.53 -34.71
CA GLY A 414 -3.02 19.75 -33.59
C GLY A 414 -3.82 18.53 -34.03
N ILE A 415 -4.10 17.66 -33.06
CA ILE A 415 -4.93 16.47 -33.26
C ILE A 415 -6.37 16.84 -32.89
N ARG A 416 -7.34 16.29 -33.62
CA ARG A 416 -8.78 16.56 -33.49
C ARG A 416 -9.54 15.39 -32.88
N ASP A 417 -9.16 14.17 -33.23
CA ASP A 417 -9.70 12.92 -32.70
C ASP A 417 -8.58 11.87 -32.80
N MET A 418 -8.33 11.16 -31.72
CA MET A 418 -7.47 9.99 -31.71
C MET A 418 -8.24 8.84 -31.07
N ARG A 419 -8.29 7.71 -31.74
CA ARG A 419 -8.83 6.46 -31.20
C ARG A 419 -7.84 5.36 -31.41
N PHE A 420 -7.65 4.52 -30.42
CA PHE A 420 -6.79 3.35 -30.54
C PHE A 420 -7.42 2.15 -29.86
N ASN A 421 -7.05 0.97 -30.34
CA ASN A 421 -7.40 -0.31 -29.77
C ASN A 421 -6.22 -1.26 -29.95
N PHE A 422 -5.58 -1.65 -28.86
CA PHE A 422 -4.40 -2.51 -28.87
C PHE A 422 -4.64 -3.73 -27.99
N THR A 423 -4.19 -4.88 -28.46
CA THR A 423 -4.11 -6.12 -27.69
C THR A 423 -2.69 -6.64 -27.70
N GLY A 424 -2.26 -7.28 -26.62
CA GLY A 424 -0.89 -7.77 -26.55
C GLY A 424 -0.59 -8.56 -25.28
N ASN A 425 0.69 -8.84 -25.08
CA ASN A 425 1.21 -9.59 -23.95
C ASN A 425 2.55 -9.00 -23.47
N ASN A 426 3.28 -9.74 -22.64
CA ASN A 426 4.60 -9.34 -22.12
C ASN A 426 5.71 -9.17 -23.20
N GLN A 427 5.45 -9.48 -24.46
CA GLN A 427 6.44 -9.49 -25.55
C GLN A 427 6.04 -8.60 -26.73
N ASN A 428 4.82 -8.74 -27.24
CA ASN A 428 4.36 -8.08 -28.46
C ASN A 428 2.88 -7.69 -28.38
N SER A 429 2.50 -6.72 -29.22
CA SER A 429 1.15 -6.18 -29.31
C SER A 429 0.83 -5.80 -30.74
N SER A 430 -0.47 -5.84 -31.03
CA SER A 430 -1.03 -5.47 -32.30
C SER A 430 -2.31 -4.66 -32.10
N GLY A 431 -2.70 -3.89 -33.09
CA GLY A 431 -4.00 -3.22 -33.06
C GLY A 431 -4.19 -2.20 -34.15
N ASP A 432 -5.12 -1.30 -33.89
CA ASP A 432 -5.57 -0.27 -34.82
C ASP A 432 -5.60 1.11 -34.17
N MET A 433 -5.52 2.14 -35.02
CA MET A 433 -5.59 3.54 -34.62
C MET A 433 -6.27 4.37 -35.71
N LYS A 434 -7.20 5.23 -35.30
CA LYS A 434 -7.69 6.37 -36.08
C LYS A 434 -7.05 7.63 -35.53
N LEU A 435 -6.43 8.43 -36.41
CA LEU A 435 -5.86 9.71 -36.05
C LEU A 435 -6.34 10.78 -37.04
N VAL A 436 -7.08 11.76 -36.53
CA VAL A 436 -7.54 12.92 -37.29
C VAL A 436 -6.74 14.13 -36.83
N TYR A 437 -5.99 14.73 -37.75
CA TYR A 437 -5.20 15.93 -37.52
C TYR A 437 -5.44 16.95 -38.62
N LYS A 438 -5.07 18.20 -38.37
CA LYS A 438 -5.17 19.27 -39.36
C LYS A 438 -3.90 20.11 -39.36
N ASP A 439 -3.37 20.34 -40.56
CA ASP A 439 -2.19 21.17 -40.81
C ASP A 439 -1.00 20.75 -39.92
N PHE A 440 -0.83 19.43 -39.72
CA PHE A 440 0.20 18.91 -38.82
C PHE A 440 1.56 18.95 -39.51
N LYS A 441 2.55 19.51 -38.83
CA LYS A 441 3.94 19.58 -39.28
C LYS A 441 4.88 19.29 -38.13
N VAL A 442 6.07 18.84 -38.49
CA VAL A 442 7.14 18.46 -37.57
C VAL A 442 8.38 19.30 -37.88
N GLU A 443 8.80 20.10 -36.93
CA GLU A 443 10.08 20.83 -36.93
C GLU A 443 11.09 20.01 -36.11
N VAL A 444 12.09 19.44 -36.78
CA VAL A 444 13.22 18.80 -36.10
C VAL A 444 14.18 19.91 -35.68
N LEU A 445 14.48 20.02 -34.39
CA LEU A 445 15.32 21.10 -33.88
C LEU A 445 16.82 20.75 -33.98
N GLN A 446 17.69 21.75 -33.93
CA GLN A 446 19.14 21.60 -33.84
C GLN A 446 19.56 21.01 -32.47
N SER A 447 20.85 20.75 -32.30
CA SER A 447 21.38 20.18 -31.06
C SER A 447 21.28 21.12 -29.85
N ASP A 448 21.19 22.44 -30.09
CA ASP A 448 20.84 23.47 -29.09
C ASP A 448 19.37 23.34 -28.63
N GLY A 449 18.46 23.04 -29.55
CA GLY A 449 17.02 22.92 -29.31
C GLY A 449 16.26 24.22 -29.49
N GLU A 450 16.89 25.24 -30.07
CA GLU A 450 16.26 26.55 -30.31
C GLU A 450 16.02 26.77 -31.81
N GLU A 451 17.00 26.41 -32.65
CA GLU A 451 16.89 26.61 -34.09
C GLU A 451 16.36 25.36 -34.80
N GLU A 452 15.57 25.56 -35.86
CA GLU A 452 15.08 24.47 -36.70
C GLU A 452 16.22 23.87 -37.54
N ASN A 453 16.35 22.54 -37.53
CA ASN A 453 17.12 21.81 -38.51
C ASN A 453 16.31 21.62 -39.81
N LYS A 454 16.33 22.66 -40.65
CA LYS A 454 15.56 22.76 -41.90
C LYS A 454 15.70 21.55 -42.83
N LEU A 455 16.85 20.87 -42.86
CA LEU A 455 17.06 19.68 -43.70
C LEU A 455 16.26 18.47 -43.17
N PHE A 456 16.40 18.16 -41.88
CA PHE A 456 15.67 17.03 -41.29
C PHE A 456 14.17 17.31 -41.15
N SER A 457 13.77 18.56 -40.88
CA SER A 457 12.36 18.96 -40.91
C SER A 457 11.76 18.80 -42.30
N ALA A 458 12.45 19.25 -43.37
CA ALA A 458 11.96 19.08 -44.73
C ALA A 458 11.76 17.59 -45.08
N ILE A 459 12.70 16.73 -44.68
CA ILE A 459 12.57 15.28 -44.86
C ILE A 459 11.40 14.72 -44.06
N ALA A 460 11.26 15.09 -42.78
CA ALA A 460 10.16 14.62 -41.94
C ALA A 460 8.80 15.03 -42.53
N ASN A 461 8.66 16.27 -43.00
CA ASN A 461 7.42 16.82 -43.52
C ASN A 461 7.04 16.29 -44.92
N LEU A 462 7.99 15.82 -45.75
CA LEU A 462 7.68 15.16 -47.04
C LEU A 462 6.84 13.89 -46.86
N PHE A 463 6.94 13.27 -45.69
CA PHE A 463 6.23 12.05 -45.34
C PHE A 463 4.95 12.31 -44.53
N ILE A 464 4.56 13.57 -44.31
CA ILE A 464 3.32 13.92 -43.60
C ILE A 464 2.24 14.31 -44.61
N ASN A 465 1.19 13.50 -44.69
CA ASN A 465 0.09 13.69 -45.62
C ASN A 465 -1.02 14.58 -45.04
N ASN A 466 -1.08 15.84 -45.48
CA ASN A 466 -2.10 16.80 -45.07
C ASN A 466 -3.31 16.91 -46.04
N ASP A 467 -3.44 16.03 -47.05
CA ASP A 467 -4.55 16.09 -48.01
C ASP A 467 -5.92 15.89 -47.32
N ALA A 468 -6.97 16.50 -47.87
CA ALA A 468 -8.35 16.50 -47.36
C ALA A 468 -9.02 15.09 -47.22
N THR A 469 -8.27 14.02 -47.48
CA THR A 469 -8.60 12.62 -47.17
C THR A 469 -8.20 12.18 -45.75
N SER A 470 -7.72 13.11 -44.91
CA SER A 470 -7.52 12.92 -43.46
C SER A 470 -8.82 12.74 -42.66
N ALA A 471 -9.97 12.82 -43.31
CA ALA A 471 -11.24 12.38 -42.77
C ALA A 471 -11.26 10.84 -42.67
N GLU A 472 -10.91 10.32 -41.49
CA GLU A 472 -11.23 8.94 -41.05
C GLU A 472 -10.34 7.76 -41.47
N LYS A 473 -9.06 7.97 -41.81
CA LYS A 473 -8.17 6.81 -42.04
C LYS A 473 -7.88 6.06 -40.73
N GLU A 474 -8.42 4.84 -40.65
CA GLU A 474 -8.11 3.86 -39.62
C GLU A 474 -6.91 3.02 -40.08
N GLN A 475 -5.82 3.10 -39.33
CA GLN A 475 -4.62 2.29 -39.53
C GLN A 475 -4.79 0.97 -38.81
N LYS A 476 -4.68 -0.14 -39.55
CA LYS A 476 -4.74 -1.50 -39.01
C LYS A 476 -3.37 -2.13 -38.92
N ASP A 477 -3.26 -3.21 -38.17
CA ASP A 477 -2.04 -4.03 -38.08
C ASP A 477 -0.81 -3.21 -37.63
N ILE A 478 -0.99 -2.41 -36.59
CA ILE A 478 0.10 -1.69 -35.92
C ILE A 478 0.77 -2.67 -34.97
N GLN A 479 1.95 -3.16 -35.33
CA GLN A 479 2.72 -4.11 -34.53
C GLN A 479 3.76 -3.37 -33.67
N THR A 480 3.91 -3.78 -32.42
CA THR A 480 4.91 -3.22 -31.51
C THR A 480 5.55 -4.32 -30.67
N GLU A 481 6.89 -4.32 -30.63
CA GLU A 481 7.66 -5.16 -29.71
C GLU A 481 7.93 -4.42 -28.38
N ARG A 482 7.72 -5.13 -27.27
CA ARG A 482 7.96 -4.60 -25.93
C ARG A 482 9.44 -4.63 -25.58
N THR A 483 9.94 -3.50 -25.07
CA THR A 483 11.23 -3.49 -24.37
C THR A 483 11.00 -3.83 -22.89
N GLN A 484 11.30 -5.07 -22.49
CA GLN A 484 10.90 -5.63 -21.19
C GLN A 484 11.55 -4.96 -19.97
N ASN A 485 12.65 -4.23 -20.11
CA ASN A 485 13.21 -3.42 -19.02
C ASN A 485 12.56 -2.02 -18.89
N LYS A 486 11.61 -1.68 -19.77
CA LYS A 486 10.80 -0.45 -19.71
C LYS A 486 9.38 -0.76 -19.21
N SER A 487 8.72 0.28 -18.69
CA SER A 487 7.38 0.18 -18.10
C SER A 487 6.31 -0.17 -19.14
N PHE A 488 5.15 -0.63 -18.68
CA PHE A 488 3.95 -0.76 -19.50
C PHE A 488 3.59 0.56 -20.21
N TRP A 489 3.75 1.71 -19.53
CA TRP A 489 3.46 3.02 -20.13
C TRP A 489 4.38 3.37 -21.30
N ASN A 490 5.67 2.98 -21.25
CA ASN A 490 6.56 3.10 -22.41
C ASN A 490 6.05 2.25 -23.58
N TYR A 491 5.54 1.06 -23.29
CA TYR A 491 5.03 0.14 -24.28
C TYR A 491 3.74 0.64 -24.93
N LEU A 492 2.80 1.17 -24.13
CA LEU A 492 1.60 1.85 -24.63
C LEU A 492 1.98 3.05 -25.50
N TRP A 493 2.91 3.89 -25.04
CA TRP A 493 3.42 5.01 -25.83
C TRP A 493 4.00 4.57 -27.18
N LYS A 494 4.77 3.48 -27.22
CA LYS A 494 5.30 2.93 -28.49
C LYS A 494 4.19 2.53 -29.46
N ASN A 495 3.12 1.89 -28.97
CA ASN A 495 1.96 1.54 -29.79
C ASN A 495 1.29 2.79 -30.38
N VAL A 496 1.00 3.78 -29.52
CA VAL A 496 0.41 5.06 -29.94
C VAL A 496 1.30 5.77 -30.96
N ARG A 497 2.61 5.87 -30.68
CA ARG A 497 3.59 6.48 -31.56
C ARG A 497 3.66 5.77 -32.93
N ASN A 498 3.72 4.44 -32.95
CA ASN A 498 3.80 3.69 -34.19
C ASN A 498 2.52 3.86 -35.02
N GLY A 499 1.34 3.89 -34.39
CA GLY A 499 0.08 4.20 -35.05
C GLY A 499 0.02 5.62 -35.62
N ALA A 500 0.51 6.60 -34.86
CA ALA A 500 0.57 7.98 -35.31
C ALA A 500 1.52 8.14 -36.51
N LEU A 501 2.74 7.57 -36.44
CA LEU A 501 3.69 7.57 -37.55
C LEU A 501 3.10 6.94 -38.81
N LYS A 502 2.40 5.81 -38.68
CA LYS A 502 1.71 5.17 -39.81
C LYS A 502 0.55 6.00 -40.37
N SER A 503 -0.05 6.88 -39.57
CA SER A 503 -1.12 7.78 -39.99
C SER A 503 -0.62 9.05 -40.67
N PHE A 504 0.65 9.41 -40.45
CA PHE A 504 1.29 10.53 -41.13
C PHE A 504 1.77 10.15 -42.53
N LEU A 505 2.25 8.92 -42.71
CA LEU A 505 2.59 8.30 -44.01
C LEU A 505 1.34 8.07 -44.87
#